data_AF-A0A1S7U8Q9-F1
#
_entry.id   AF-A0A1S7U8Q9-F1
#
_cell.length_a   1.000
_cell.length_b   1.000
_cell.length_c   1.000
_cell.angle_alpha   90.00
_cell.angle_beta   90.00
_cell.angle_gamma   90.00
#
_symmetry.space_group_name_H-M   'P 1'
#
loop_
_entity.id
_entity.type
_entity.pdbx_description
1 polymer ?
#
loop_
_entity_poly.entity_id
_entity_poly.type
_entity_poly.pdbx_seq_one_letter_code
_entity_poly.pdbx_strand_id
1 'polypeptide(L)' 'MRWFVSGVVMLLLSACSSAERVYTVDELVADETLLTKIIGECRNNPGERRDTANCRNAEAADGRLRLERMRKSLGG' A
#
# COMPACT_ATOMS: atom_id res chain seq x y z
N MET A 1 -15.60 -9.01 39.46
CA MET A 1 -14.25 -8.45 39.20
C MET A 1 -13.52 -9.14 38.04
N ARG A 2 -13.30 -10.46 38.08
CA ARG A 2 -12.52 -11.19 37.04
C ARG A 2 -13.06 -11.03 35.60
N TRP A 3 -14.39 -11.03 35.43
CA TRP A 3 -15.01 -10.89 34.10
C TRP A 3 -14.83 -9.50 33.48
N PHE A 4 -14.86 -8.44 34.29
CA PHE A 4 -14.58 -7.08 33.85
C PHE A 4 -13.13 -6.91 33.40
N VAL A 5 -12.19 -7.52 34.10
CA VAL A 5 -10.76 -7.52 33.72
C VAL A 5 -10.55 -8.23 32.38
N SER A 6 -11.20 -9.38 32.17
CA SER A 6 -11.13 -10.09 30.88
C SER A 6 -11.74 -9.28 29.73
N GLY A 7 -12.86 -8.58 29.96
CA GLY A 7 -13.48 -7.72 28.94
C GLY A 7 -12.58 -6.54 28.53
N VAL A 8 -11.93 -5.89 29.50
CA VAL A 8 -11.01 -4.76 29.24
C VAL A 8 -9.77 -5.21 28.47
N VAL A 9 -9.19 -6.37 28.81
CA VAL A 9 -8.04 -6.92 28.08
C VAL A 9 -8.39 -7.20 26.61
N MET A 10 -9.59 -7.73 26.33
CA MET A 10 -10.02 -8.06 24.97
C MET A 10 -10.29 -6.82 24.12
N LEU A 11 -10.82 -5.74 24.72
CA LEU A 11 -10.98 -4.44 24.06
C LEU A 11 -9.62 -3.82 23.69
N LEU A 12 -8.63 -3.88 24.58
CA LEU A 12 -7.29 -3.36 24.31
C LEU A 12 -6.57 -4.10 23.18
N LEU A 13 -6.83 -5.41 23.01
CA LEU A 13 -6.25 -6.21 21.92
C LEU A 13 -6.77 -5.80 20.52
N SER A 14 -8.04 -5.35 20.43
CA SER A 14 -8.61 -4.87 19.15
C SER A 14 -8.02 -3.54 18.66
N ALA A 15 -7.46 -2.74 19.56
CA ALA A 15 -6.81 -1.47 19.22
C ALA A 15 -5.43 -1.64 18.57
N CYS A 16 -4.85 -2.85 18.57
CA CYS A 16 -3.54 -3.14 18.00
C CYS A 16 -3.61 -3.60 16.53
N SER A 17 -4.76 -3.45 15.86
CA SER A 17 -4.87 -3.61 14.41
C SER A 17 -4.51 -2.27 13.76
N SER A 18 -3.22 -1.99 13.63
CA SER A 18 -2.76 -0.87 12.80
C SER A 18 -3.05 -1.21 11.34
N ALA A 19 -4.13 -0.66 10.80
CA ALA A 19 -4.39 -0.69 9.36
C ALA A 19 -3.22 -0.01 8.64
N GLU A 20 -2.61 -0.72 7.68
CA GLU A 20 -1.56 -0.17 6.84
C GLU A 20 -2.12 1.07 6.12
N ARG A 21 -1.38 2.18 6.13
CA ARG A 21 -1.79 3.39 5.40
C ARG A 21 -2.00 3.03 3.94
N VAL A 22 -3.16 3.40 3.40
CA VAL A 22 -3.42 3.27 1.96
C VAL A 22 -2.92 4.51 1.25
N TYR A 23 -1.99 4.33 0.31
CA TYR A 23 -1.46 5.41 -0.53
C TYR A 23 -2.26 5.51 -1.82
N THR A 24 -2.62 6.72 -2.22
CA THR A 24 -3.27 6.98 -3.50
C THR A 24 -2.28 6.87 -4.66
N VAL A 25 -2.80 6.69 -5.88
CA VAL A 25 -1.97 6.65 -7.09
C VAL A 25 -1.13 7.93 -7.24
N ASP A 26 -1.72 9.10 -6.97
CA ASP A 26 -1.03 10.38 -7.17
C ASP A 26 0.09 10.59 -6.13
N GLU A 27 -0.10 10.14 -4.87
CA GLU A 27 0.98 10.14 -3.86
C GLU A 27 2.15 9.24 -4.30
N LEU A 28 1.87 8.09 -4.91
CA LEU A 28 2.90 7.16 -5.38
C LEU A 28 3.59 7.64 -6.66
N VAL A 29 2.88 8.35 -7.53
CA VAL A 29 3.48 9.03 -8.70
C VAL A 29 4.40 10.16 -8.25
N ALA A 30 4.04 10.89 -7.19
CA ALA A 30 4.85 11.98 -6.66
C ALA A 30 6.11 11.51 -5.90
N ASP A 31 6.15 10.26 -5.43
CA ASP A 31 7.28 9.66 -4.71
C ASP A 31 7.69 8.31 -5.32
N GLU A 32 8.57 8.37 -6.32
CA GLU A 32 9.09 7.16 -6.98
C GLU A 32 9.86 6.22 -6.03
N THR A 33 10.41 6.74 -4.93
CA THR A 33 11.15 5.93 -3.94
C THR A 33 10.19 5.05 -3.14
N LEU A 34 9.08 5.64 -2.68
CA LEU A 34 8.00 4.94 -2.02
C LEU A 34 7.33 3.93 -2.97
N LEU A 35 7.07 4.33 -4.21
CA LEU A 35 6.53 3.43 -5.23
C LEU A 35 7.42 2.20 -5.46
N THR A 36 8.73 2.40 -5.63
CA THR A 36 9.69 1.31 -5.84
C THR A 36 9.69 0.33 -4.67
N LYS A 37 9.65 0.86 -3.44
CA LYS A 37 9.57 0.06 -2.22
C LYS A 37 8.31 -0.81 -2.22
N ILE A 38 7.13 -0.21 -2.43
CA ILE A 38 5.85 -0.92 -2.40
C ILE A 38 5.79 -1.97 -3.52
N ILE A 39 6.24 -1.66 -4.74
CA ILE A 39 6.31 -2.66 -5.82
C ILE A 39 7.22 -3.83 -5.46
N GLY A 40 8.35 -3.57 -4.80
CA GLY A 40 9.22 -4.63 -4.29
C GLY A 40 8.49 -5.53 -3.29
N GLU A 41 7.78 -4.94 -2.33
CA GLU A 41 6.97 -5.67 -1.35
C GLU A 41 5.85 -6.50 -2.01
N CYS A 42 5.18 -5.96 -3.02
CA CYS A 42 4.13 -6.63 -3.78
C CYS A 42 4.66 -7.83 -4.59
N ARG A 43 5.82 -7.69 -5.23
CA ARG A 43 6.43 -8.76 -6.05
C ARG A 43 7.01 -9.89 -5.21
N ASN A 44 7.50 -9.58 -4.02
CA ASN A 44 8.10 -10.58 -3.12
C ASN A 44 7.05 -11.46 -2.43
N ASN A 45 5.77 -11.04 -2.37
CA ASN A 45 4.68 -11.78 -1.74
C ASN A 45 3.41 -11.81 -2.61
N PRO A 46 3.46 -12.43 -3.81
CA PRO A 46 2.41 -12.30 -4.81
C PRO A 46 1.08 -13.00 -4.45
N GLY A 47 1.06 -13.89 -3.46
CA GLY A 47 -0.17 -14.52 -2.98
C GLY A 47 -0.98 -13.61 -2.06
N GLU A 48 -0.37 -13.19 -0.95
CA GLU A 48 -1.07 -12.49 0.13
C GLU A 48 -1.28 -11.00 -0.15
N ARG A 49 -0.38 -10.37 -0.91
CA ARG A 49 -0.34 -8.90 -1.04
C ARG A 49 -0.84 -8.35 -2.36
N ARG A 50 -0.94 -9.16 -3.42
CA ARG A 50 -1.25 -8.68 -4.77
C ARG A 50 -2.61 -7.98 -4.88
N ASP A 51 -3.58 -8.39 -4.07
CA ASP A 51 -4.91 -7.79 -4.03
C ASP A 51 -5.08 -6.67 -3.01
N THR A 52 -4.02 -6.29 -2.28
CA THR A 52 -4.07 -5.16 -1.35
C THR A 52 -4.24 -3.84 -2.10
N ALA A 53 -4.88 -2.86 -1.45
CA ALA A 53 -5.09 -1.53 -2.03
C ALA A 53 -3.76 -0.87 -2.45
N ASN A 54 -2.70 -1.01 -1.64
CA ASN A 54 -1.38 -0.46 -1.95
C ASN A 54 -0.74 -1.10 -3.17
N CYS A 55 -0.85 -2.42 -3.35
CA CYS A 55 -0.31 -3.07 -4.54
C CYS A 55 -1.05 -2.69 -5.83
N ARG A 56 -2.39 -2.59 -5.78
CA ARG A 56 -3.19 -2.13 -6.91
C ARG A 56 -2.85 -0.68 -7.29
N ASN A 57 -2.70 0.20 -6.29
CA ASN A 57 -2.36 1.60 -6.52
C ASN A 57 -0.93 1.75 -7.04
N ALA A 58 0.02 0.94 -6.56
CA ALA A 58 1.40 0.94 -7.02
C ALA A 58 1.52 0.44 -8.48
N GLU A 59 0.82 -0.62 -8.85
CA GLU A 59 0.78 -1.09 -10.25
C GLU A 59 0.20 -0.02 -11.19
N ALA A 60 -0.87 0.67 -10.76
CA ALA A 60 -1.45 1.78 -11.53
C ALA A 60 -0.48 2.98 -11.67
N ALA A 61 0.23 3.34 -10.59
CA ALA A 61 1.21 4.42 -10.59
C ALA A 61 2.42 4.12 -11.50
N ASP A 62 2.98 2.91 -11.45
CA ASP A 62 4.08 2.50 -12.34
C ASP A 62 3.65 2.50 -13.80
N GLY A 63 2.43 2.04 -14.09
CA GLY A 63 1.82 2.14 -15.41
C GLY A 63 1.74 3.59 -15.92
N ARG A 64 1.25 4.52 -15.09
CA ARG A 64 1.20 5.96 -15.43
C ARG A 64 2.58 6.53 -15.72
N LEU A 65 3.56 6.35 -14.83
CA LEU A 65 4.92 6.85 -15.03
C LEU A 65 5.55 6.26 -16.30
N ARG A 66 5.31 4.98 -16.59
CA ARG A 66 5.79 4.35 -17.82
C ARG A 66 5.20 5.02 -19.06
N LEU A 67 3.89 5.30 -19.06
CA LEU A 67 3.23 6.01 -20.16
C LEU A 67 3.74 7.45 -20.30
N GLU A 68 3.98 8.15 -19.20
CA GLU A 68 4.56 9.51 -19.22
C GLU A 68 5.96 9.53 -19.81
N ARG A 69 6.83 8.58 -19.41
CA ARG A 69 8.16 8.41 -20.00
C ARG A 69 8.07 8.13 -21.51
N MET A 70 7.14 7.28 -21.94
CA MET A 70 6.89 7.02 -23.35
C MET A 70 6.46 8.30 -24.08
N ARG A 71 5.47 9.04 -23.56
CA ARG A 71 5.02 10.31 -24.15
C ARG A 71 6.17 11.30 -24.31
N LYS A 72 7.00 11.45 -23.28
CA LYS A 72 8.18 12.32 -23.32
C LYS A 72 9.20 11.87 -24.38
N SER A 73 9.41 10.56 -24.53
CA SER A 73 10.32 10.02 -25.55
C SER A 73 9.81 10.23 -26.99
N LEU A 74 8.50 10.36 -27.18
CA LEU A 74 7.86 10.60 -28.48
C LEU A 74 7.74 12.10 -28.82
N GLY A 75 8.33 12.98 -28.01
CA GLY A 75 8.32 14.43 -28.25
C GLY A 75 7.03 15.15 -27.85
N GLY A 76 6.25 14.56 -26.92
CA GLY A 76 5.05 15.19 -26.35
C GLY A 76 5.32 16.25 -25.29
#